data_AF-A0A914PLP6-F1
#
_entry.id   AF-A0A914PLP6-F1
#
_cell.length_a   1.000
_cell.length_b   1.000
_cell.length_c   1.000
_cell.angle_alpha   90.00
_cell.angle_beta   90.00
_cell.angle_gamma   90.00
#
_symmetry.space_group_name_H-M   'P 1'
#
loop_
_entity.id
_entity.type
_entity.pdbx_description
1 polymer ?
#
loop_
_entity_poly.entity_id
_entity_poly.type
_entity_poly.pdbx_seq_one_letter_code
_entity_poly.pdbx_strand_id
1 'polypeptide(L)'
;MENHLRGTNNEASGQRGHPMCWICQNRFFDDDFLNRHLKSEHFFCQLCDNMGSIVSFFDTQELYVHYAVEHFPCDVRDCQHMGIVFSNEEELQLHKVMIFCYRCIIITVANF
;
A
#
# COMPACT_ATOMS: atom_id res chain seq x y z
N MET A 1 -3.03 36.54 13.43
CA MET A 1 -2.20 36.49 12.21
C MET A 1 -2.98 35.66 11.20
N GLU A 2 -3.98 36.29 10.59
CA GLU A 2 -4.96 35.64 9.72
C GLU A 2 -4.74 36.21 8.32
N ASN A 3 -3.99 35.49 7.49
CA ASN A 3 -3.61 35.98 6.17
C ASN A 3 -4.38 35.24 5.06
N HIS A 4 -5.35 35.98 4.52
CA HIS A 4 -5.81 35.98 3.12
C HIS A 4 -6.36 34.69 2.49
N LEU A 5 -7.64 34.44 2.75
CA LEU A 5 -8.54 33.84 1.77
C LEU A 5 -8.79 34.84 0.62
N ARG A 6 -8.16 34.61 -0.54
CA ARG A 6 -8.58 35.19 -1.82
C ARG A 6 -8.16 34.28 -2.97
N GLY A 7 -8.97 33.26 -3.25
CA GLY A 7 -8.91 32.48 -4.48
C GLY A 7 -10.12 32.82 -5.34
N THR A 8 -9.88 33.51 -6.45
CA THR A 8 -10.87 33.98 -7.41
C THR A 8 -11.61 32.81 -8.07
N ASN A 9 -12.93 32.96 -8.19
CA ASN A 9 -13.77 32.15 -9.06
C ASN A 9 -13.35 32.31 -10.53
N ASN A 10 -12.88 31.24 -11.19
CA ASN A 10 -12.96 31.08 -12.64
C ASN A 10 -12.67 29.64 -13.05
N GLU A 11 -13.73 29.01 -13.53
CA GLU A 11 -13.82 27.71 -14.15
C GLU A 11 -13.34 27.71 -15.61
N ALA A 12 -12.82 26.55 -16.02
CA ALA A 12 -12.54 26.10 -17.39
C ALA A 12 -11.19 26.46 -18.06
N SER A 13 -10.48 25.38 -18.42
CA SER A 13 -9.54 25.26 -19.57
C SER A 13 -8.04 25.40 -19.30
N GLY A 14 -7.48 24.39 -18.62
CA GLY A 14 -6.25 23.72 -19.07
C GLY A 14 -4.90 24.30 -18.65
N GLN A 15 -4.09 23.40 -18.05
CA GLN A 15 -2.62 23.38 -17.95
C GLN A 15 -2.00 23.75 -16.59
N ARG A 16 -1.76 22.68 -15.80
CA ARG A 16 -0.99 22.57 -14.54
C ARG A 16 -1.69 23.12 -13.30
N GLY A 17 -2.86 22.56 -13.01
CA GLY A 17 -3.49 22.71 -11.70
C GLY A 17 -2.68 21.99 -10.62
N HIS A 18 -2.63 22.60 -9.44
CA HIS A 18 -2.28 21.96 -8.17
C HIS A 18 -2.71 20.47 -8.14
N PRO A 19 -1.82 19.56 -7.68
CA PRO A 19 -2.05 18.13 -7.74
C PRO A 19 -3.38 17.77 -7.07
N MET A 20 -4.09 16.84 -7.69
CA MET A 20 -5.41 16.40 -7.26
C MET A 20 -5.32 14.92 -6.87
N CYS A 21 -5.90 14.58 -5.72
CA CYS A 21 -6.10 13.18 -5.36
C CYS A 21 -7.08 12.55 -6.35
N TRP A 22 -6.65 11.50 -7.04
CA TRP A 22 -7.49 10.84 -8.04
C TRP A 22 -8.62 10.00 -7.41
N ILE A 23 -8.53 9.70 -6.10
CA ILE A 23 -9.50 8.90 -5.35
C ILE A 23 -10.66 9.78 -4.84
N CYS A 24 -10.35 10.85 -4.11
CA CYS A 24 -11.36 11.73 -3.51
C CYS A 24 -11.49 13.11 -4.18
N GLN A 25 -10.72 13.39 -5.23
CA GLN A 25 -10.74 14.64 -6.01
C GLN A 25 -10.39 15.93 -5.24
N ASN A 26 -9.83 15.79 -4.03
CA ASN A 26 -9.29 16.92 -3.27
C ASN A 26 -8.05 17.49 -3.95
N ARG A 27 -7.91 18.82 -3.95
CA ARG A 27 -6.75 19.54 -4.50
C ARG A 27 -5.75 19.88 -3.40
N PHE A 28 -4.47 19.72 -3.68
CA PHE A 28 -3.36 19.94 -2.76
C PHE A 28 -2.37 20.95 -3.32
N PHE A 29 -1.67 21.67 -2.46
CA PHE A 29 -0.73 22.72 -2.88
C PHE A 29 0.39 22.17 -3.78
N ASP A 30 0.95 21.02 -3.41
CA ASP A 30 2.01 20.33 -4.13
C ASP A 30 1.98 18.81 -3.87
N ASP A 31 2.85 18.09 -4.56
CA ASP A 31 2.88 16.63 -4.55
C ASP A 31 3.24 16.06 -3.18
N ASP A 32 3.99 16.77 -2.32
CA ASP A 32 4.32 16.28 -0.99
C ASP A 32 3.07 16.23 -0.08
N PHE A 33 2.22 17.25 -0.13
CA PHE A 33 0.94 17.23 0.59
C PHE A 33 -0.02 16.19 0.03
N LEU A 34 -0.06 16.03 -1.31
CA LEU A 34 -0.85 14.96 -1.93
C LEU A 34 -0.35 13.59 -1.45
N ASN A 35 0.95 13.35 -1.46
CA ASN A 35 1.55 12.08 -1.06
C ASN A 35 1.27 11.75 0.41
N ARG A 36 1.34 12.74 1.31
CA ARG A 36 0.94 12.56 2.72
C ARG A 36 -0.54 12.20 2.85
N HIS A 37 -1.40 12.88 2.08
CA HIS A 37 -2.83 12.59 2.05
C HIS A 37 -3.12 11.18 1.53
N LEU A 38 -2.48 10.74 0.44
CA LEU A 38 -2.64 9.38 -0.09
C LEU A 38 -2.22 8.30 0.92
N LYS A 39 -1.23 8.59 1.77
CA LYS A 39 -0.76 7.66 2.81
C LYS A 39 -1.60 7.67 4.09
N SER A 40 -2.33 8.75 4.38
CA SER A 40 -3.13 8.86 5.61
C SER A 40 -4.61 8.55 5.39
N GLU A 41 -5.18 8.96 4.25
CA GLU A 41 -6.63 8.90 4.00
C GLU A 41 -7.04 7.73 3.08
N HIS A 42 -6.08 7.07 2.44
CA HIS A 42 -6.32 6.00 1.48
C HIS A 42 -5.48 4.76 1.77
N PHE A 43 -5.95 3.61 1.28
CA PHE A 43 -5.18 2.37 1.37
C PHE A 43 -4.02 2.46 0.37
N PHE A 44 -2.81 2.09 0.79
CA PHE A 44 -1.65 2.16 -0.10
C PHE A 44 -0.77 0.93 0.06
N CYS A 45 -0.04 0.60 -1.01
CA CYS A 45 0.93 -0.47 -0.98
C CYS A 45 2.25 0.02 -0.34
N GLN A 46 2.56 -0.49 0.85
CA GLN A 46 3.81 -0.19 1.54
C GLN A 46 5.05 -0.72 0.80
N LEU A 47 4.92 -1.82 0.07
CA LEU A 47 6.03 -2.40 -0.71
C LEU A 47 6.41 -1.46 -1.87
N CYS A 48 5.42 -0.96 -2.62
CA CYS A 48 5.64 0.05 -3.65
C CYS A 48 6.26 1.31 -3.08
N ASP A 49 5.78 1.78 -1.93
CA ASP A 49 6.29 3.00 -1.28
C ASP A 49 7.78 2.87 -0.93
N ASN A 50 8.18 1.71 -0.41
CA ASN A 50 9.59 1.41 -0.11
C ASN A 50 10.46 1.35 -1.39
N MET A 51 9.87 1.03 -2.54
CA MET A 51 10.53 1.08 -3.86
C MET A 51 10.49 2.48 -4.50
N GLY A 52 9.90 3.47 -3.83
CA GLY A 52 9.82 4.85 -4.30
C GLY A 52 8.59 5.17 -5.15
N SER A 53 7.56 4.33 -5.16
CA SER A 53 6.31 4.54 -5.89
C SER A 53 5.10 4.52 -4.96
N ILE A 54 4.26 5.54 -5.00
CA ILE A 54 3.04 5.60 -4.19
C ILE A 54 1.88 5.06 -5.03
N VAL A 55 1.49 3.83 -4.73
CA VAL A 55 0.29 3.19 -5.29
C VAL A 55 -0.78 3.14 -4.21
N SER A 56 -1.88 3.86 -4.43
CA SER A 56 -3.00 4.00 -3.50
C SER A 56 -4.27 3.41 -4.10
N PHE A 57 -5.27 3.15 -3.26
CA PHE A 57 -6.50 2.45 -3.62
C PHE A 57 -7.68 3.01 -2.83
N PHE A 58 -8.89 2.89 -3.40
CA PHE A 58 -10.10 3.35 -2.75
C PHE A 58 -10.47 2.48 -1.55
N ASP A 59 -10.28 1.16 -1.68
CA ASP A 59 -10.62 0.18 -0.64
C ASP A 59 -9.58 -0.95 -0.51
N THR A 60 -9.77 -1.78 0.51
CA THR A 60 -8.89 -2.92 0.80
C THR A 60 -8.93 -4.00 -0.27
N GLN A 61 -10.05 -4.18 -0.98
CA GLN A 61 -10.20 -5.22 -2.00
C GLN A 61 -9.30 -4.91 -3.21
N GLU A 62 -9.28 -3.66 -3.66
CA GLU A 62 -8.35 -3.23 -4.72
C GLU A 62 -6.89 -3.42 -4.31
N LEU A 63 -6.53 -3.12 -3.07
CA LEU A 63 -5.19 -3.35 -2.55
C LEU A 63 -4.82 -4.85 -2.55
N TYR A 64 -5.74 -5.75 -2.20
CA TYR A 64 -5.49 -7.19 -2.27
C TYR A 64 -5.33 -7.70 -3.71
N VAL A 65 -6.10 -7.15 -4.65
CA VAL A 65 -5.92 -7.44 -6.08
C VAL A 65 -4.53 -6.99 -6.52
N HIS A 66 -4.09 -5.79 -6.13
CA HIS A 66 -2.73 -5.32 -6.39
C HIS A 66 -1.68 -6.26 -5.82
N TYR A 67 -1.83 -6.73 -4.58
CA TYR A 67 -0.90 -7.71 -4.01
C TYR A 67 -0.84 -9.00 -4.82
N ALA A 68 -1.96 -9.51 -5.33
CA ALA A 68 -1.99 -10.72 -6.13
C ALA A 68 -1.38 -10.57 -7.53
N VAL A 69 -1.33 -9.34 -8.08
CA VAL A 69 -0.82 -9.07 -9.43
C VAL A 69 0.65 -8.63 -9.41
N GLU A 70 1.02 -7.74 -8.50
CA GLU A 70 2.32 -7.06 -8.51
C GLU A 70 3.27 -7.54 -7.40
N HIS A 71 2.79 -8.37 -6.47
CA HIS A 71 3.56 -8.84 -5.32
C HIS A 71 3.36 -10.33 -5.05
N PHE A 72 3.95 -10.82 -3.96
CA PHE A 72 3.99 -12.25 -3.63
C PHE A 72 3.30 -12.49 -2.28
N PRO A 73 1.96 -12.57 -2.23
CA PRO A 73 1.22 -12.85 -1.00
C PRO A 73 1.44 -14.31 -0.57
N CYS A 74 1.54 -14.55 0.74
CA CYS A 74 1.61 -15.92 1.24
C CYS A 74 0.26 -16.63 1.08
N ASP A 75 0.28 -17.93 0.77
CA ASP A 75 -0.90 -18.80 0.61
C ASP A 75 -1.27 -19.55 1.91
N VAL A 76 -0.44 -19.46 2.96
CA VAL A 76 -0.74 -20.04 4.27
C VAL A 76 -1.84 -19.23 4.94
N ARG A 77 -2.91 -19.90 5.38
CA ARG A 77 -4.12 -19.27 5.96
C ARG A 77 -3.79 -18.23 7.04
N ASP A 78 -2.94 -18.55 8.00
CA ASP A 78 -2.62 -17.61 9.09
C ASP A 78 -1.87 -16.38 8.58
N CYS A 79 -0.93 -16.58 7.65
CA CYS A 79 -0.20 -15.50 6.99
C CYS A 79 -1.11 -14.59 6.16
N GLN A 80 -2.12 -15.16 5.48
CA GLN A 80 -3.13 -14.39 4.76
C GLN A 80 -3.97 -13.51 5.69
N HIS A 81 -4.42 -14.05 6.82
CA HIS A 81 -5.19 -13.27 7.81
C HIS A 81 -4.35 -12.12 8.41
N MET A 82 -3.04 -12.33 8.53
CA MET A 82 -2.10 -11.29 8.97
C MET A 82 -1.68 -10.33 7.85
N GLY A 83 -2.08 -10.56 6.60
CA GLY A 83 -1.72 -9.72 5.46
C GLY A 83 -0.23 -9.80 5.08
N ILE A 84 0.40 -10.96 5.27
CA ILE A 84 1.82 -11.15 4.94
C ILE A 84 2.02 -11.23 3.42
N VAL A 85 2.73 -10.25 2.88
CA VAL A 85 3.03 -10.09 1.44
C VAL A 85 4.51 -9.73 1.28
N PHE A 86 5.15 -10.23 0.21
CA PHE A 86 6.57 -10.03 -0.06
C PHE A 86 6.82 -9.28 -1.37
N SER A 87 7.98 -8.62 -1.44
CA SER A 87 8.37 -7.81 -2.59
C SER A 87 8.80 -8.67 -3.78
N ASN A 88 9.32 -9.87 -3.51
CA ASN A 88 9.81 -10.82 -4.51
C ASN A 88 9.56 -12.28 -4.08
N GLU A 89 9.67 -13.19 -5.04
CA GLU A 89 9.47 -14.62 -4.84
C GLU A 89 10.50 -15.23 -3.87
N GLU A 90 11.76 -14.77 -3.89
CA GLU A 90 12.82 -15.32 -3.04
C GLU A 90 12.51 -15.14 -1.55
N GLU A 91 12.05 -13.95 -1.16
CA GLU A 91 11.59 -13.64 0.19
C GLU A 91 10.40 -14.53 0.62
N LEU A 92 9.43 -14.74 -0.28
CA LEU A 92 8.30 -15.64 -0.02
C LEU A 92 8.78 -17.08 0.19
N GLN A 93 9.72 -17.57 -0.62
CA GLN A 93 10.26 -18.92 -0.49
C GLN A 93 11.03 -19.10 0.82
N LEU A 94 11.86 -18.14 1.21
CA LEU A 94 12.55 -18.16 2.50
C LEU A 94 11.57 -18.18 3.67
N HIS A 95 10.51 -17.37 3.61
CA HIS A 95 9.43 -17.37 4.59
C HIS A 95 8.75 -18.74 4.70
N LYS A 96 8.42 -19.36 3.56
CA LYS A 96 7.81 -20.70 3.53
C LYS A 96 8.73 -21.74 4.17
N VAL A 97 10.02 -21.77 3.78
CA VAL A 97 11.01 -22.71 4.36
C VAL A 97 11.09 -22.55 5.88
N MET A 98 11.12 -21.32 6.37
CA MET A 98 11.13 -21.03 7.81
C MET A 98 9.89 -21.59 8.51
N ILE A 99 8.68 -21.29 8.01
CA ILE A 99 7.41 -21.80 8.58
C ILE A 99 7.39 -23.33 8.61
N PHE A 100 7.75 -23.97 7.49
CA PHE A 100 7.75 -25.43 7.39
C PHE A 100 8.81 -26.06 8.30
N CYS A 101 9.97 -25.42 8.46
CA CYS A 101 11.00 -25.87 9.39
C CYS A 101 10.50 -25.84 10.85
N TYR A 102 9.84 -24.77 11.31
CA TYR A 102 9.27 -24.71 12.66
C TYR A 102 8.15 -25.74 12.88
N ARG A 103 7.30 -26.00 11.88
CA ARG A 103 6.30 -27.09 11.97
C ARG A 103 6.95 -28.48 12.01
N CYS A 104 8.01 -28.72 11.25
CA CYS A 104 8.75 -29.97 11.32
C CYS A 104 9.47 -30.14 12.68
N ILE A 105 10.04 -29.08 13.24
CA ILE A 105 10.65 -29.10 14.57
C ILE A 105 9.59 -29.41 15.62
N ILE A 106 8.43 -28.73 15.61
CA ILE A 106 7.36 -28.99 16.59
C ILE A 106 6.75 -30.40 16.44
N ILE A 107 6.54 -30.89 15.21
CA ILE A 107 6.03 -32.27 15.01
C ILE A 107 7.06 -33.32 15.47
N THR A 108 8.37 -33.05 15.33
CA THR A 108 9.42 -33.97 15.79
C THR A 108 9.68 -33.88 17.30
N VAL A 109 9.46 -32.74 17.97
CA VAL A 109 9.58 -32.64 19.43
C VAL A 109 8.31 -33.03 20.21
N ALA A 110 7.15 -33.11 19.57
CA ALA A 110 5.88 -33.51 20.20
C ALA A 110 5.58 -35.02 20.13
N ASN A 111 6.55 -35.85 19.72
CA ASN A 111 6.42 -37.32 19.67
C ASN A 111 7.41 -38.05 20.59
N PHE A 112 7.78 -37.44 21.73
CA PHE A 112 8.53 -38.10 22.80
C PHE A 112 7.90 -37.83 24.17
#